data_AF-A0A967SVG3-F1
#
_entry.id   AF-A0A967SVG3-F1
#
_cell.length_a   1.000
_cell.length_b   1.000
_cell.length_c   1.000
_cell.angle_alpha   90.00
_cell.angle_beta   90.00
_cell.angle_gamma   90.00
#
_symmetry.space_group_name_H-M   'P 1'
#
loop_
_entity.id
_entity.type
_entity.pdbx_description
1 polymer ?
#
loop_
_entity_poly.entity_id
_entity_poly.type
_entity_poly.pdbx_seq_one_letter_code
_entity_poly.pdbx_strand_id
1 'polypeptide(L)'
;SIKTEIGENYEAQQQYVDAIEIYKETVSERKNSPGTAQAAFNLAQIYETVYKNVDSAVVYYGKVGRLYNRFDSLEIAKDKEVFLRELKDIRDEIKQDRRLVFKLENDPNFR
;
A
#
# COMPACT_ATOMS: atom_id res chain seq x y z
N SER A 1 12.78 10.67 -11.04
CA SER A 1 12.39 12.09 -10.82
C SER A 1 13.19 12.52 -9.62
N ILE A 2 13.67 13.77 -9.57
CA ILE A 2 14.56 14.20 -8.49
C ILE A 2 13.96 13.89 -7.10
N LYS A 3 12.65 14.11 -6.92
CA LYS A 3 11.96 13.76 -5.66
C LYS A 3 11.94 12.25 -5.41
N THR A 4 11.67 11.43 -6.43
CA THR A 4 11.76 9.96 -6.30
C THR A 4 13.15 9.52 -5.82
N GLU A 5 14.21 10.07 -6.43
CA GLU A 5 15.59 9.74 -6.10
C GLU A 5 15.96 10.21 -4.67
N ILE A 6 15.44 11.36 -4.23
CA ILE A 6 15.56 11.81 -2.82
C ILE A 6 14.85 10.81 -1.88
N GLY A 7 13.65 10.35 -2.23
CA GLY A 7 12.94 9.34 -1.45
C GLY A 7 13.71 8.03 -1.34
N GLU A 8 14.32 7.58 -2.44
CA GLU A 8 15.16 6.37 -2.48
C GLU A 8 16.41 6.53 -1.61
N ASN A 9 16.99 7.71 -1.58
CA ASN A 9 18.13 8.01 -0.72
C ASN A 9 17.76 7.96 0.78
N TYR A 10 16.60 8.50 1.16
CA TYR A 10 16.08 8.36 2.53
C TYR A 10 15.77 6.90 2.87
N GLU A 11 15.15 6.16 1.94
CA GLU A 11 14.84 4.74 2.12
C GLU A 11 16.10 3.89 2.32
N ALA A 12 17.15 4.14 1.53
CA ALA A 12 18.44 3.47 1.66
C ALA A 12 19.11 3.74 3.03
N GLN A 13 18.83 4.90 3.63
CA GLN A 13 19.25 5.26 4.98
C GLN A 13 18.28 4.79 6.07
N GLN A 14 17.26 4.01 5.71
CA GLN A 14 16.20 3.53 6.60
C GLN A 14 15.38 4.66 7.25
N GLN A 15 15.44 5.86 6.68
CA GLN A 15 14.63 7.02 7.08
C GLN A 15 13.24 6.92 6.44
N TYR A 16 12.48 5.89 6.82
CA TYR A 16 11.23 5.55 6.15
C TYR A 16 10.15 6.62 6.27
N VAL A 17 10.15 7.43 7.34
CA VAL A 17 9.19 8.54 7.50
C VAL A 17 9.42 9.60 6.43
N ASP A 18 10.67 10.03 6.27
CA ASP A 18 11.08 11.03 5.29
C ASP A 18 10.86 10.50 3.85
N ALA A 19 11.24 9.24 3.59
CA ALA A 19 11.00 8.59 2.31
C ALA A 19 9.50 8.56 1.95
N ILE A 20 8.63 8.18 2.90
CA ILE A 20 7.18 8.17 2.71
C ILE A 20 6.65 9.55 2.37
N GLU A 21 7.11 10.60 3.06
CA GLU A 21 6.67 11.97 2.81
C GLU A 21 6.98 12.39 1.37
N ILE A 22 8.23 12.19 0.95
CA ILE A 22 8.70 12.54 -0.39
C ILE A 22 7.98 11.74 -1.48
N TYR A 23 7.79 10.43 -1.28
CA TYR A 23 7.05 9.61 -2.23
C TYR A 23 5.58 10.01 -2.31
N LYS A 24 4.93 10.32 -1.18
CA LYS A 24 3.54 10.80 -1.17
C LYS A 24 3.40 12.11 -1.92
N GLU A 25 4.30 13.05 -1.69
CA GLU A 25 4.34 14.32 -2.39
C GLU A 25 4.47 14.07 -3.90
N THR A 26 5.44 13.26 -4.32
CA THR A 26 5.67 12.90 -5.73
C THR A 26 4.42 12.29 -6.38
N VAL A 27 3.77 11.33 -5.70
CA VAL A 27 2.54 10.68 -6.19
C VAL A 27 1.37 11.67 -6.26
N SER A 28 1.30 12.64 -5.35
CA SER A 28 0.24 13.65 -5.31
C SER A 28 0.28 14.62 -6.49
N GLU A 29 1.45 14.82 -7.10
CA GLU A 29 1.60 15.64 -8.31
C GLU A 29 0.92 15.01 -9.54
N ARG A 30 0.62 13.70 -9.51
CA ARG A 30 -0.07 12.94 -10.58
C ARG A 30 0.53 13.13 -11.98
N LYS A 31 1.82 13.45 -12.06
CA LYS A 31 2.53 13.53 -13.34
C LYS A 31 2.60 12.14 -13.97
N ASN A 32 2.22 12.05 -15.24
CA ASN A 32 2.33 10.80 -16.00
C ASN A 32 3.81 10.59 -16.37
N SER A 33 4.56 9.91 -15.50
CA SER A 33 6.00 9.75 -15.66
C SER A 33 6.52 8.48 -14.97
N PRO A 34 7.63 7.89 -15.46
CA PRO A 34 8.28 6.75 -14.80
C PRO A 34 8.59 7.03 -13.33
N GLY A 35 9.08 8.23 -13.00
CA GLY A 35 9.46 8.58 -11.64
C GLY A 35 8.27 8.65 -10.67
N THR A 36 7.10 9.11 -11.14
CA THR A 36 5.89 9.13 -10.31
C THR A 36 5.33 7.73 -10.07
N ALA A 37 5.42 6.84 -11.06
CA ALA A 37 5.05 5.44 -10.89
C ALA A 37 6.05 4.68 -9.98
N GLN A 38 7.35 4.95 -10.10
CA GLN A 38 8.38 4.40 -9.20
C GLN A 38 8.14 4.85 -7.77
N ALA A 39 7.82 6.13 -7.53
CA ALA A 39 7.49 6.62 -6.19
C ALA A 39 6.26 5.90 -5.60
N ALA A 40 5.22 5.66 -6.40
CA ALA A 40 4.07 4.87 -5.96
C ALA A 40 4.45 3.43 -5.63
N PHE A 41 5.31 2.81 -6.43
CA PHE A 41 5.79 1.45 -6.22
C PHE A 41 6.61 1.32 -4.94
N ASN A 42 7.61 2.18 -4.72
CA ASN A 42 8.44 2.17 -3.52
C ASN A 42 7.61 2.46 -2.26
N LEU A 43 6.69 3.41 -2.34
CA LEU A 43 5.76 3.70 -1.25
C LEU A 43 4.88 2.50 -0.89
N ALA A 44 4.42 1.74 -1.89
CA ALA A 44 3.67 0.51 -1.67
C ALA A 44 4.54 -0.57 -0.98
N GLN A 45 5.79 -0.73 -1.43
CA GLN A 45 6.74 -1.68 -0.83
C GLN A 45 7.05 -1.35 0.63
N ILE A 46 7.25 -0.08 0.97
CA ILE A 46 7.46 0.34 2.37
C ILE A 46 6.24 0.00 3.22
N TYR A 47 5.03 0.29 2.72
CA TYR A 47 3.80 -0.05 3.45
C TYR A 47 3.61 -1.57 3.61
N GLU A 48 3.92 -2.36 2.58
CA GLU A 48 3.84 -3.82 2.63
C GLU A 48 4.85 -4.41 3.63
N THR A 49 6.10 -3.98 3.54
CA THR A 49 7.22 -4.72 4.16
C THR A 49 7.64 -4.15 5.51
N VAL A 50 7.67 -2.83 5.67
CA VAL A 50 8.12 -2.15 6.91
C VAL A 50 6.95 -1.96 7.85
N TYR A 51 5.87 -1.34 7.38
CA TYR A 51 4.72 -0.98 8.24
C TYR A 51 3.66 -2.08 8.34
N LYS A 52 3.75 -3.13 7.51
CA LYS A 52 2.74 -4.20 7.40
C LYS A 52 1.31 -3.66 7.23
N ASN A 53 1.18 -2.51 6.56
CA ASN A 53 -0.07 -1.82 6.30
C ASN A 53 -0.59 -2.21 4.91
N VAL A 54 -1.32 -3.33 4.88
CA VAL A 54 -1.90 -3.92 3.66
C VAL A 54 -2.82 -2.94 2.93
N ASP A 55 -3.64 -2.16 3.67
CA ASP A 55 -4.58 -1.21 3.06
C ASP A 55 -3.86 -0.16 2.21
N SER A 56 -2.77 0.39 2.74
CA SER A 56 -1.98 1.39 2.05
C SER A 56 -1.19 0.77 0.90
N ALA A 57 -0.61 -0.41 1.10
CA ALA A 57 0.12 -1.14 0.06
C ALA A 57 -0.77 -1.39 -1.18
N VAL A 58 -1.99 -1.92 -0.99
CA VAL A 58 -2.97 -2.14 -2.08
C VAL A 58 -3.26 -0.84 -2.82
N VAL A 59 -3.49 0.26 -2.09
CA VAL A 59 -3.80 1.56 -2.70
C VAL A 59 -2.66 2.07 -3.57
N TYR A 60 -1.41 1.95 -3.13
CA TYR A 60 -0.27 2.50 -3.88
C TYR A 60 0.19 1.60 -5.02
N TYR A 61 0.13 0.27 -4.88
CA TYR A 61 0.34 -0.64 -6.01
C TYR A 61 -0.68 -0.39 -7.13
N GLY A 62 -1.96 -0.22 -6.79
CA GLY A 62 -3.00 0.07 -7.78
C GLY A 62 -2.92 1.45 -8.44
N LYS A 63 -2.06 2.34 -7.96
CA LYS A 63 -1.78 3.63 -8.61
C LYS A 63 -0.71 3.54 -9.69
N VAL A 64 0.20 2.57 -9.63
CA VAL A 64 1.38 2.47 -10.51
C VAL A 64 0.98 2.55 -11.98
N GLY A 65 0.08 1.68 -12.44
CA GLY A 65 -0.36 1.66 -13.85
C GLY A 65 -1.20 2.87 -14.27
N ARG A 66 -1.88 3.53 -13.33
CA ARG A 66 -2.65 4.75 -13.59
C ARG A 66 -1.73 5.97 -13.76
N LEU A 67 -0.58 5.95 -13.09
CA LEU A 67 0.43 7.00 -13.16
C LEU A 67 1.32 6.83 -14.39
N TYR A 68 1.76 5.61 -14.70
CA TYR A 68 2.56 5.34 -15.89
C TYR A 68 2.39 3.88 -16.33
N ASN A 69 1.67 3.65 -17.43
CA ASN A 69 1.34 2.30 -17.90
C ASN A 69 2.49 1.57 -18.63
N ARG A 70 3.63 2.24 -18.83
CA ARG A 70 4.86 1.65 -19.38
C ARG A 70 5.94 1.48 -18.31
N PHE A 71 5.55 1.43 -17.04
CA PHE A 71 6.47 1.22 -15.94
C PHE A 71 7.01 -0.21 -15.98
N ASP A 72 8.33 -0.37 -15.84
CA ASP A 72 9.00 -1.67 -16.01
C ASP A 72 8.47 -2.74 -15.05
N SER A 73 8.16 -2.36 -13.80
CA SER A 73 7.62 -3.27 -12.79
C SER A 73 6.09 -3.22 -12.68
N LEU A 74 5.39 -2.85 -13.75
CA LEU A 74 3.93 -2.72 -13.74
C LEU A 74 3.22 -4.04 -13.43
N GLU A 75 3.62 -5.15 -14.06
CA GLU A 75 2.97 -6.45 -13.83
C GLU A 75 3.18 -6.92 -12.39
N ILE A 76 4.39 -6.72 -11.84
CA ILE A 76 4.67 -6.99 -10.41
C ILE A 76 3.75 -6.16 -9.51
N ALA A 77 3.55 -4.88 -9.83
CA ALA A 77 2.66 -4.01 -9.06
C ALA A 77 1.20 -4.52 -9.09
N LYS A 78 0.71 -4.98 -10.25
CA LYS A 78 -0.64 -5.52 -10.38
C LYS A 78 -0.80 -6.83 -9.60
N ASP A 79 0.14 -7.75 -9.73
CA ASP A 79 0.11 -9.02 -9.02
C ASP A 79 0.08 -8.79 -7.50
N LYS A 80 0.91 -7.85 -7.02
CA LYS A 80 0.91 -7.42 -5.62
C LYS A 80 -0.41 -6.77 -5.20
N GLU A 81 -0.98 -5.89 -6.01
CA GLU A 81 -2.27 -5.27 -5.74
C GLU A 81 -3.37 -6.32 -5.56
N VAL A 82 -3.45 -7.30 -6.46
CA VAL A 82 -4.46 -8.37 -6.45
C VAL A 82 -4.26 -9.25 -5.21
N PHE A 83 -3.06 -9.78 -5.01
CA PHE A 83 -2.76 -10.64 -3.88
C PHE A 83 -3.02 -9.97 -2.52
N LEU A 84 -2.54 -8.73 -2.35
CA LEU A 84 -2.73 -7.99 -1.10
C LEU A 84 -4.19 -7.60 -0.88
N ARG A 85 -4.99 -7.41 -1.94
CA ARG A 85 -6.44 -7.19 -1.83
C ARG A 85 -7.14 -8.41 -1.29
N GLU A 86 -6.83 -9.61 -1.80
CA GLU A 86 -7.40 -10.86 -1.28
C GLU A 86 -7.04 -11.05 0.20
N LEU A 87 -5.77 -10.82 0.57
CA LEU A 87 -5.36 -10.87 1.98
C LEU A 87 -6.10 -9.85 2.86
N LYS A 88 -6.36 -8.65 2.34
CA LYS A 88 -7.11 -7.61 3.02
C LYS A 88 -8.55 -8.08 3.28
N ASP A 89 -9.20 -8.65 2.28
CA ASP A 89 -10.59 -9.08 2.34
C ASP A 89 -10.74 -10.21 3.36
N ILE A 90 -9.86 -11.24 3.33
CA ILE A 90 -9.83 -12.32 4.33
C ILE A 90 -9.64 -11.76 5.74
N ARG A 91 -8.70 -10.83 5.93
CA ARG A 91 -8.45 -10.19 7.22
C ARG A 91 -9.69 -9.48 7.75
N ASP A 92 -10.42 -8.78 6.88
CA ASP A 92 -11.59 -8.00 7.26
C ASP A 92 -12.80 -8.90 7.56
N GLU A 93 -12.98 -10.00 6.84
CA GLU A 93 -13.94 -11.07 7.16
C GLU A 93 -13.66 -11.68 8.54
N ILE A 94 -12.42 -12.08 8.85
CA ILE A 94 -12.05 -12.63 10.16
C ILE A 94 -12.37 -11.65 11.30
N LYS A 95 -12.13 -10.34 11.09
CA LYS A 95 -12.48 -9.32 12.08
C LYS A 95 -13.99 -9.21 12.29
N GLN A 96 -14.77 -9.31 11.21
CA GLN A 96 -16.22 -9.29 11.28
C GLN A 96 -16.76 -10.51 12.03
N ASP A 97 -16.26 -11.69 11.71
CA ASP A 97 -16.65 -12.94 12.38
C ASP A 97 -16.33 -12.89 13.87
N ARG A 98 -15.14 -12.44 14.23
CA ARG A 98 -14.76 -12.26 15.65
C ARG A 98 -15.73 -11.31 16.37
N ARG A 99 -16.14 -10.23 15.71
CA ARG A 99 -17.11 -9.28 16.27
C ARG A 99 -18.48 -9.93 16.45
N LEU A 100 -18.90 -10.77 15.52
CA LEU A 100 -20.17 -11.48 15.61
C LEU A 100 -20.17 -12.50 16.75
N VAL A 101 -19.11 -13.32 16.86
CA VAL A 101 -18.93 -14.27 17.97
C VAL A 101 -18.99 -13.55 19.31
N PHE A 102 -18.22 -12.47 19.48
CA PHE A 102 -18.23 -11.69 20.71
C PHE A 102 -19.63 -11.17 21.08
N LYS A 103 -20.42 -10.73 20.09
CA LYS A 103 -21.80 -10.29 20.34
C LYS A 103 -22.67 -11.43 20.84
N LEU A 104 -22.60 -12.61 20.23
CA LEU A 104 -23.41 -13.76 20.60
C LEU A 104 -23.10 -14.26 22.02
N GLU A 105 -21.82 -14.33 22.41
CA GLU A 105 -21.40 -14.76 23.76
C GLU A 105 -21.83 -13.80 24.89
N ASN A 106 -22.06 -12.54 24.54
CA ASN A 106 -22.39 -11.46 25.48
C ASN A 106 -23.84 -10.98 25.33
N ASP A 107 -24.65 -11.61 24.48
CA ASP A 107 -26.06 -11.29 24.36
C ASP A 107 -26.83 -11.97 25.52
N PRO A 108 -27.46 -11.19 26.42
CA PRO A 108 -28.22 -11.74 27.53
C PRO A 108 -29.46 -12.53 27.09
N ASN A 109 -29.91 -12.40 25.83
CA ASN A 109 -31.03 -13.18 25.29
C ASN A 109 -30.61 -14.57 24.78
N PHE A 110 -29.30 -14.88 24.74
CA PHE A 110 -28.75 -16.16 24.30
C PHE A 110 -28.17 -17.01 25.45
N ARG A 111 -28.43 -16.64 26.72
CA ARG A 111 -28.05 -17.40 27.92
C ARG A 111 -29.22 -18.09 28.57
#